data_AF-A0A7V5PP44-F1
#
_entry.id   AF-A0A7V5PP44-F1
#
_cell.length_a   1.000
_cell.length_b   1.000
_cell.length_c   1.000
_cell.angle_alpha   90.00
_cell.angle_beta   90.00
_cell.angle_gamma   90.00
#
_symmetry.space_group_name_H-M   'P 1'
#
loop_
_entity.id
_entity.type
_entity.pdbx_description
1 polymer ?
#
loop_
_entity_poly.entity_id
_entity_poly.type
_entity_poly.pdbx_seq_one_letter_code
_entity_poly.pdbx_strand_id
1 'polypeptide(L)'
;MWLLPVLSYAEVHYRFKFFFNWLHRAQPEIIADVPQRVQAGKPVPLLVVIKDAHRYPITLTRISALIDQKNVFQQEFNRSFDRLYQDVIVRIPPEYFTPGEHRINVKIEYRIGDRVVVCYNDNYRTTSHAPLVVRITEQNYPRFENCFFGDLHVHTNYTTDQIEFGASLKATVQMAQALELDFIAVTDHSYDLDDDPNDYLSNDPDLPKWRRFQAEVAEVNQNENEFCVLPGEEVSVRNEQGRNIHLLIFNHDRFIPGSGDSGERWLRFYSEHSLNEALAQLDDRAAAFGAHPAARTPLLQKWFIHRGDWTNADMRTPGLHGLQFLNGADRAEERRGLLLWKNLLLAGKKLFILAGNDAHGNFSRTRQIGVPFVNIAENEQHLLGAWRTGLFLSPGKLTPQR
;
A
#
# COMPACT_ATOMS: atom_id res chain seq x y z
N MET A 1 -8.46 -26.08 3.30
CA MET A 1 -8.49 -24.79 4.01
C MET A 1 -7.89 -23.79 3.04
N TRP A 2 -8.72 -23.14 2.22
CA TRP A 2 -8.29 -22.29 1.12
C TRP A 2 -8.87 -20.89 1.39
N LEU A 3 -8.00 -19.92 1.68
CA LEU A 3 -8.35 -18.57 2.08
C LEU A 3 -8.21 -17.61 0.89
N LEU A 4 -9.26 -16.83 0.65
CA LEU A 4 -9.33 -15.43 0.20
C LEU A 4 -8.31 -14.89 -0.84
N PRO A 5 -8.76 -14.23 -1.92
CA PRO A 5 -7.90 -13.34 -2.68
C PRO A 5 -7.70 -12.05 -1.85
N VAL A 6 -6.46 -11.63 -1.64
CA VAL A 6 -6.07 -10.37 -0.97
C VAL A 6 -5.13 -9.59 -1.89
N LEU A 7 -5.08 -8.26 -1.76
CA LEU A 7 -4.79 -7.26 -2.82
C LEU A 7 -3.35 -6.69 -2.80
N SER A 8 -2.36 -7.44 -2.33
CA SER A 8 -1.12 -6.87 -1.72
C SER A 8 0.18 -7.63 -2.02
N TYR A 9 1.38 -7.19 -1.56
CA TYR A 9 2.59 -8.02 -1.74
C TYR A 9 2.50 -9.31 -0.92
N ALA A 10 2.72 -10.44 -1.58
CA ALA A 10 2.56 -11.75 -0.97
C ALA A 10 3.63 -12.10 0.08
N GLU A 11 3.22 -12.34 1.33
CA GLU A 11 4.05 -13.00 2.34
C GLU A 11 4.27 -14.48 1.98
N VAL A 12 5.50 -14.88 1.65
CA VAL A 12 5.79 -16.27 1.23
C VAL A 12 6.43 -17.12 2.32
N HIS A 13 6.87 -16.55 3.43
CA HIS A 13 7.52 -17.28 4.52
C HIS A 13 6.56 -17.75 5.61
N TYR A 14 5.35 -17.19 5.70
CA TYR A 14 4.31 -17.71 6.58
C TYR A 14 3.93 -19.16 6.26
N ARG A 15 3.75 -19.98 7.30
CA ARG A 15 3.40 -21.40 7.19
C ARG A 15 2.56 -21.86 8.37
N PHE A 16 1.44 -22.52 8.09
CA PHE A 16 0.75 -23.30 9.13
C PHE A 16 1.60 -24.51 9.54
N LYS A 17 1.59 -24.81 10.84
CA LYS A 17 2.25 -25.99 11.39
C LYS A 17 1.75 -27.24 10.66
N PHE A 18 2.67 -28.01 10.07
CA PHE A 18 2.40 -29.22 9.27
C PHE A 18 1.76 -29.04 7.88
N PHE A 19 1.63 -27.80 7.39
CA PHE A 19 1.12 -27.57 6.03
C PHE A 19 2.24 -27.28 5.03
N PHE A 20 2.02 -27.68 3.78
CA PHE A 20 2.96 -27.44 2.70
C PHE A 20 2.79 -26.03 2.14
N ASN A 21 3.91 -25.31 1.95
CA ASN A 21 3.92 -24.02 1.27
C ASN A 21 4.83 -24.08 0.03
N TRP A 22 4.20 -24.11 -1.16
CA TRP A 22 4.88 -24.16 -2.46
C TRP A 22 5.64 -22.87 -2.74
N LEU A 23 5.14 -21.73 -2.27
CA LEU A 23 5.71 -20.41 -2.51
C LEU A 23 6.99 -20.18 -1.73
N HIS A 24 7.11 -20.76 -0.54
CA HIS A 24 8.24 -20.55 0.36
C HIS A 24 9.61 -20.81 -0.30
N ARG A 25 10.55 -19.93 -0.01
CA ARG A 25 11.95 -20.03 -0.41
C ARG A 25 12.84 -19.86 0.81
N ALA A 26 14.00 -20.53 0.83
CA ALA A 26 14.99 -20.35 1.91
C ALA A 26 15.94 -19.19 1.55
N GLN A 27 15.36 -18.03 1.25
CA GLN A 27 16.01 -16.80 0.79
C GLN A 27 15.15 -15.61 1.24
N PRO A 28 15.69 -14.41 1.43
CA PRO A 28 14.84 -13.26 1.70
C PRO A 28 13.91 -13.01 0.50
N GLU A 29 12.77 -12.37 0.72
CA GLU A 29 11.93 -11.92 -0.39
C GLU A 29 12.61 -10.72 -1.05
N ILE A 30 12.79 -10.79 -2.37
CA ILE A 30 13.44 -9.73 -3.14
C ILE A 30 12.51 -9.34 -4.26
N ILE A 31 12.09 -8.08 -4.29
CA ILE A 31 11.15 -7.54 -5.28
C ILE A 31 11.67 -6.22 -5.80
N ALA A 32 11.73 -6.10 -7.13
CA ALA A 32 11.97 -4.84 -7.82
C ALA A 32 10.67 -4.26 -8.38
N ASP A 33 10.60 -2.94 -8.33
CA ASP A 33 9.50 -2.19 -8.93
C ASP A 33 9.95 -0.80 -9.38
N VAL A 34 9.12 -0.17 -10.21
CA VAL A 34 9.31 1.18 -10.77
C VAL A 34 7.96 1.90 -10.76
N PRO A 35 7.90 3.23 -10.78
CA PRO A 35 6.62 3.92 -10.93
C PRO A 35 6.06 3.65 -12.33
N GLN A 36 4.74 3.53 -12.45
CA GLN A 36 4.06 3.37 -13.74
C GLN A 36 4.28 4.55 -14.71
N ARG A 37 4.67 5.73 -14.19
CA ARG A 37 4.87 6.95 -14.98
C ARG A 37 5.92 7.86 -14.36
N VAL A 38 6.74 8.50 -15.20
CA VAL A 38 7.71 9.53 -14.80
C VAL A 38 7.72 10.66 -15.84
N GLN A 39 7.94 11.89 -15.39
CA GLN A 39 8.11 13.04 -16.28
C GLN A 39 9.45 12.94 -17.04
N ALA A 40 9.45 13.29 -18.33
CA ALA A 40 10.66 13.37 -19.14
C ALA A 40 11.70 14.31 -18.52
N GLY A 41 12.97 13.92 -18.58
CA GLY A 41 14.08 14.66 -17.96
C GLY A 41 14.24 14.43 -16.46
N LYS A 42 13.38 13.63 -15.81
CA LYS A 42 13.57 13.17 -14.43
C LYS A 42 14.13 11.75 -14.41
N PRO A 43 14.96 11.39 -13.41
CA PRO A 43 15.42 10.02 -13.24
C PRO A 43 14.25 9.10 -12.87
N VAL A 44 14.29 7.85 -13.35
CA VAL A 44 13.31 6.82 -12.96
C VAL A 44 13.81 6.15 -11.69
N PRO A 45 13.09 6.23 -10.55
CA PRO A 45 13.43 5.46 -9.37
C PRO A 45 13.11 3.98 -9.60
N LEU A 46 14.11 3.14 -9.35
CA LEU A 46 14.03 1.70 -9.32
C LEU A 46 14.17 1.25 -7.86
N LEU A 47 13.09 0.74 -7.29
CA LEU A 47 13.08 0.18 -5.94
C LEU A 47 13.49 -1.29 -5.99
N VAL A 48 14.25 -1.73 -4.99
CA VAL A 48 14.40 -3.13 -4.63
C VAL A 48 14.12 -3.28 -3.14
N VAL A 49 13.02 -3.98 -2.82
CA VAL A 49 12.65 -4.40 -1.46
C VAL A 49 13.35 -5.71 -1.13
N ILE A 50 13.88 -5.82 0.09
CA ILE A 50 14.53 -7.01 0.64
C ILE A 50 13.90 -7.27 2.02
N LYS A 51 13.04 -8.28 2.10
CA LYS A 51 12.34 -8.68 3.33
C LYS A 51 12.84 -10.04 3.84
N ASP A 52 12.79 -10.25 5.15
CA ASP A 52 13.23 -11.46 5.86
C ASP A 52 14.73 -11.76 5.82
N ALA A 53 15.56 -10.74 5.59
CA ALA A 53 17.01 -10.90 5.59
C ALA A 53 17.59 -11.25 6.97
N HIS A 54 16.91 -10.94 8.07
CA HIS A 54 17.26 -11.43 9.41
C HIS A 54 17.26 -12.97 9.53
N ARG A 55 16.43 -13.66 8.73
CA ARG A 55 16.39 -15.14 8.67
C ARG A 55 17.31 -15.68 7.59
N TYR A 56 17.45 -14.94 6.49
CA TYR A 56 18.23 -15.32 5.34
C TYR A 56 19.16 -14.18 4.91
N PRO A 57 20.27 -13.93 5.65
CA PRO A 57 21.13 -12.79 5.38
C PRO A 57 21.76 -12.87 3.98
N ILE A 58 21.84 -11.71 3.31
CA ILE A 58 22.45 -11.59 1.99
C ILE A 58 23.42 -10.41 1.93
N THR A 59 24.32 -10.44 0.95
CA THR A 59 25.06 -9.25 0.52
C THR A 59 24.64 -8.90 -0.90
N LEU A 60 24.02 -7.74 -1.08
CA LEU A 60 23.68 -7.23 -2.41
C LEU A 60 24.97 -6.78 -3.08
N THR A 61 25.22 -7.31 -4.29
CA THR A 61 26.44 -7.00 -5.04
C THR A 61 26.17 -6.09 -6.23
N ARG A 62 25.04 -6.26 -6.92
CA ARG A 62 24.73 -5.43 -8.11
C ARG A 62 23.26 -5.39 -8.44
N ILE A 63 22.80 -4.25 -8.90
CA ILE A 63 21.50 -4.09 -9.59
C ILE A 63 21.79 -3.62 -11.01
N SER A 64 21.19 -4.29 -12.01
CA SER A 64 21.25 -3.87 -13.42
C SER A 64 19.84 -3.74 -13.98
N ALA A 65 19.57 -2.66 -14.70
CA ALA A 65 18.32 -2.43 -15.41
C ALA A 65 18.57 -2.54 -16.92
N LEU A 66 17.96 -3.54 -17.56
CA LEU A 66 17.94 -3.69 -19.01
C LEU A 66 16.66 -3.03 -19.55
N ILE A 67 16.82 -1.93 -20.28
CA ILE A 67 15.74 -1.07 -20.77
C ILE A 67 15.55 -1.35 -22.26
N ASP A 68 14.35 -1.79 -22.64
CA ASP A 68 13.95 -2.19 -23.99
C ASP A 68 14.91 -3.17 -24.68
N GLN A 69 15.56 -4.03 -23.90
CA GLN A 69 16.56 -5.00 -24.37
C GLN A 69 17.80 -4.36 -25.04
N LYS A 70 18.03 -3.05 -24.85
CA LYS A 70 19.11 -2.31 -25.52
C LYS A 70 20.03 -1.63 -24.53
N ASN A 71 19.48 -0.76 -23.69
CA ASN A 71 20.27 0.05 -22.78
C ASN A 71 20.45 -0.69 -21.45
N VAL A 72 21.66 -0.68 -20.91
CA VAL A 72 21.96 -1.30 -19.62
C VAL A 72 22.47 -0.23 -18.67
N PHE A 73 21.69 0.02 -17.62
CA PHE A 73 22.14 0.79 -16.46
C PHE A 73 22.60 -0.19 -15.38
N GLN A 74 23.68 0.11 -14.65
CA GLN A 74 24.18 -0.72 -13.56
C GLN A 74 24.62 0.11 -12.37
N GLN A 75 24.38 -0.43 -11.17
CA GLN A 75 24.90 0.10 -9.93
C GLN A 75 25.46 -1.04 -9.08
N GLU A 76 26.72 -0.90 -8.69
CA GLU A 76 27.44 -1.83 -7.83
C GLU A 76 27.11 -1.56 -6.36
N PHE A 77 27.10 -2.63 -5.58
CA PHE A 77 26.85 -2.64 -4.15
C PHE A 77 27.86 -3.55 -3.45
N ASN A 78 28.10 -3.26 -2.18
CA ASN A 78 28.76 -4.19 -1.27
C ASN A 78 28.13 -4.01 0.12
N ARG A 79 26.81 -4.21 0.18
CA ARG A 79 26.00 -3.94 1.37
C ARG A 79 25.35 -5.22 1.85
N SER A 80 25.54 -5.55 3.11
CA SER A 80 24.86 -6.65 3.78
C SER A 80 23.48 -6.23 4.26
N PHE A 81 22.55 -7.18 4.18
CA PHE A 81 21.16 -7.06 4.61
C PHE A 81 20.88 -8.22 5.57
N ASP A 82 20.40 -7.88 6.76
CA ASP A 82 20.26 -8.78 7.91
C ASP A 82 19.09 -8.41 8.83
N ARG A 83 18.17 -7.55 8.37
CA ARG A 83 16.99 -7.13 9.14
C ARG A 83 15.70 -7.70 8.55
N LEU A 84 14.59 -7.54 9.28
CA LEU A 84 13.26 -7.94 8.81
C LEU A 84 12.88 -7.25 7.51
N TYR A 85 13.10 -5.93 7.43
CA TYR A 85 12.71 -5.13 6.29
C TYR A 85 13.79 -4.10 5.94
N GLN A 86 14.22 -4.09 4.69
CA GLN A 86 15.13 -3.10 4.14
C GLN A 86 14.87 -2.90 2.65
N ASP A 87 15.24 -1.75 2.11
CA ASP A 87 15.15 -1.48 0.67
C ASP A 87 16.31 -0.63 0.17
N VAL A 88 16.41 -0.55 -1.17
CA VAL A 88 17.28 0.37 -1.88
C VAL A 88 16.53 1.00 -3.05
N ILE A 89 16.80 2.29 -3.29
CA ILE A 89 16.35 3.00 -4.49
C ILE A 89 17.57 3.36 -5.33
N VAL A 90 17.54 2.90 -6.57
CA VAL A 90 18.49 3.21 -7.64
C VAL A 90 17.84 4.23 -8.56
N ARG A 91 18.52 5.31 -8.89
CA ARG A 91 17.98 6.36 -9.78
C ARG A 91 18.55 6.17 -11.17
N ILE A 92 17.75 5.62 -12.08
CA ILE A 92 18.16 5.44 -13.48
C ILE A 92 18.15 6.82 -14.15
N PRO A 93 19.27 7.30 -14.69
CA PRO A 93 19.34 8.63 -15.30
C PRO A 93 18.39 8.80 -16.50
N PRO A 94 17.86 10.03 -16.73
CA PRO A 94 16.88 10.28 -17.77
C PRO A 94 17.38 10.02 -19.20
N GLU A 95 18.69 10.09 -19.45
CA GLU A 95 19.29 9.83 -20.77
C GLU A 95 19.12 8.38 -21.27
N TYR A 96 18.72 7.46 -20.39
CA TYR A 96 18.40 6.08 -20.75
C TYR A 96 17.01 5.94 -21.40
N PHE A 97 16.22 7.02 -21.38
CA PHE A 97 14.82 7.01 -21.77
C PHE A 97 14.50 8.07 -22.82
N THR A 98 13.48 7.76 -23.63
CA THR A 98 12.84 8.70 -24.54
C THR A 98 11.38 8.88 -24.12
N PRO A 99 10.65 9.90 -24.60
CA PRO A 99 9.20 9.94 -24.39
C PRO A 99 8.53 8.68 -24.94
N GLY A 100 7.67 8.03 -24.16
CA GLY A 100 7.00 6.79 -24.53
C GLY A 100 6.96 5.75 -23.42
N GLU A 101 6.50 4.55 -23.77
CA GLU A 101 6.47 3.41 -22.87
C GLU A 101 7.76 2.60 -22.97
N HIS A 102 8.34 2.25 -21.83
CA HIS A 102 9.58 1.51 -21.72
C HIS A 102 9.40 0.26 -20.86
N ARG A 103 10.09 -0.82 -21.25
CA ARG A 103 10.08 -2.10 -20.53
C ARG A 103 11.43 -2.30 -19.84
N ILE A 104 11.41 -2.45 -18.53
CA ILE A 104 12.61 -2.59 -17.69
C ILE A 104 12.67 -4.00 -17.13
N ASN A 105 13.74 -4.72 -17.43
CA ASN A 105 14.06 -5.98 -16.77
C ASN A 105 15.19 -5.77 -15.77
N VAL A 106 14.95 -6.04 -14.50
CA VAL A 106 15.85 -5.76 -13.39
C VAL A 106 16.56 -7.04 -12.99
N LYS A 107 17.87 -7.10 -13.21
CA LYS A 107 18.73 -8.18 -12.72
C LYS A 107 19.30 -7.79 -11.36
N ILE A 108 19.06 -8.61 -10.35
CA ILE A 108 19.56 -8.41 -8.99
C ILE A 108 20.55 -9.52 -8.69
N GLU A 109 21.78 -9.15 -8.38
CA GLU A 109 22.87 -10.06 -8.04
C GLU A 109 23.23 -9.88 -6.57
N TYR A 110 23.28 -10.99 -5.84
CA TYR A 110 23.55 -11.00 -4.41
C TYR A 110 24.26 -12.29 -4.01
N ARG A 111 24.82 -12.30 -2.81
CA ARG A 111 25.50 -13.45 -2.21
C ARG A 111 24.75 -13.99 -1.01
N ILE A 112 24.69 -15.31 -0.92
CA ILE A 112 24.34 -16.05 0.30
C ILE A 112 25.60 -16.81 0.72
N GLY A 113 26.29 -16.31 1.73
CA GLY A 113 27.66 -16.75 2.04
C GLY A 113 28.58 -16.57 0.83
N ASP A 114 29.15 -17.67 0.33
CA ASP A 114 30.05 -17.65 -0.84
C ASP A 114 29.36 -17.83 -2.19
N ARG A 115 28.08 -18.18 -2.18
CA ARG A 115 27.32 -18.45 -3.39
C ARG A 115 26.76 -17.16 -3.97
N VAL A 116 27.09 -16.89 -5.23
CA VAL A 116 26.42 -15.85 -6.04
C VAL A 116 25.06 -16.37 -6.52
N VAL A 117 24.03 -15.56 -6.35
CA VAL A 117 22.65 -15.83 -6.76
C VAL A 117 22.15 -14.64 -7.58
N VAL A 118 21.28 -14.93 -8.54
CA VAL A 118 20.67 -13.93 -9.42
C VAL A 118 19.16 -14.15 -9.45
N CYS A 119 18.39 -13.07 -9.40
CA CYS A 119 16.97 -13.07 -9.75
C CYS A 119 16.63 -11.91 -10.70
N TYR A 120 15.46 -12.00 -11.34
CA TYR A 120 14.99 -11.03 -12.32
C TYR A 120 13.63 -10.50 -11.91
N ASN A 121 13.53 -9.19 -11.68
CA ASN A 121 12.36 -8.45 -11.17
C ASN A 121 11.87 -8.88 -9.78
N ASP A 122 11.88 -10.16 -9.44
CA ASP A 122 11.61 -10.70 -8.12
C ASP A 122 12.18 -12.12 -8.01
N ASN A 123 12.19 -12.68 -6.79
CA ASN A 123 12.59 -14.06 -6.55
C ASN A 123 11.42 -14.99 -6.17
N TYR A 124 10.18 -14.58 -6.45
CA TYR A 124 9.01 -15.44 -6.27
C TYR A 124 9.00 -16.61 -7.25
N ARG A 125 8.27 -17.68 -6.92
CA ARG A 125 8.33 -18.94 -7.68
C ARG A 125 7.40 -19.00 -8.88
N THR A 126 6.25 -18.35 -8.79
CA THR A 126 5.15 -18.51 -9.75
C THR A 126 4.78 -17.22 -10.47
N THR A 127 5.53 -16.14 -10.23
CA THR A 127 5.41 -14.91 -10.99
C THR A 127 5.93 -15.12 -12.40
N SER A 128 5.48 -14.29 -13.34
CA SER A 128 5.95 -14.29 -14.72
C SER A 128 7.38 -13.77 -14.86
N HIS A 129 7.86 -13.02 -13.86
CA HIS A 129 9.08 -12.21 -13.93
C HIS A 129 9.10 -11.28 -15.17
N ALA A 130 7.93 -10.95 -15.73
CA ALA A 130 7.85 -10.13 -16.93
C ALA A 130 8.47 -8.73 -16.67
N PRO A 131 8.97 -8.04 -17.70
CA PRO A 131 9.51 -6.69 -17.55
C PRO A 131 8.50 -5.74 -16.90
N LEU A 132 9.00 -4.86 -16.03
CA LEU A 132 8.25 -3.75 -15.46
C LEU A 132 8.00 -2.69 -16.52
N VAL A 133 6.89 -1.97 -16.43
CA VAL A 133 6.51 -0.96 -17.43
C VAL A 133 6.52 0.42 -16.78
N VAL A 134 7.19 1.36 -17.43
CA VAL A 134 7.17 2.77 -17.07
C VAL A 134 6.86 3.61 -18.30
N ARG A 135 5.96 4.60 -18.14
CA ARG A 135 5.68 5.60 -19.17
C ARG A 135 6.42 6.90 -18.88
N ILE A 136 7.26 7.32 -19.81
CA ILE A 136 7.96 8.60 -19.79
C ILE A 136 7.16 9.61 -20.60
N THR A 137 6.84 10.76 -20.00
CA THR A 137 5.97 11.75 -20.63
C THR A 137 6.49 13.17 -20.51
N GLU A 138 6.36 13.93 -21.58
CA GLU A 138 6.70 15.35 -21.62
C GLU A 138 5.59 16.23 -21.00
N GLN A 139 4.38 15.68 -20.90
CA GLN A 139 3.21 16.39 -20.39
C GLN A 139 2.96 16.06 -18.92
N ASN A 140 2.78 17.10 -18.11
CA ASN A 140 2.29 17.00 -16.74
C ASN A 140 0.85 16.50 -16.71
N TYR A 141 0.42 15.95 -15.58
CA TYR A 141 -1.01 15.75 -15.35
C TYR A 141 -1.78 17.08 -15.36
N PRO A 142 -3.06 17.09 -15.77
CA PRO A 142 -3.92 18.26 -15.60
C PRO A 142 -3.91 18.71 -14.14
N ARG A 143 -3.64 20.00 -13.91
CA ARG A 143 -3.66 20.62 -12.58
C ARG A 143 -4.67 21.75 -12.55
N PHE A 144 -5.33 21.92 -11.41
CA PHE A 144 -6.19 23.07 -11.14
C PHE A 144 -5.51 23.99 -10.12
N GLU A 145 -5.77 25.28 -10.21
CA GLU A 145 -5.23 26.24 -9.23
C GLU A 145 -5.71 25.87 -7.81
N ASN A 146 -4.77 25.89 -6.85
CA ASN A 146 -5.01 25.53 -5.45
C ASN A 146 -5.53 24.09 -5.24
N CYS A 147 -5.38 23.20 -6.22
CA CYS A 147 -5.73 21.80 -6.11
C CYS A 147 -4.48 20.93 -6.07
N PHE A 148 -4.36 20.16 -5.00
CA PHE A 148 -3.26 19.23 -4.76
C PHE A 148 -3.75 17.81 -4.96
N PHE A 149 -2.97 16.98 -5.63
CA PHE A 149 -3.36 15.63 -5.98
C PHE A 149 -2.60 14.61 -5.14
N GLY A 150 -3.34 13.68 -4.54
CA GLY A 150 -2.75 12.62 -3.75
C GLY A 150 -3.50 11.31 -3.84
N ASP A 151 -2.90 10.28 -3.25
CA ASP A 151 -3.47 8.95 -3.07
C ASP A 151 -3.80 8.77 -1.59
N LEU A 152 -5.07 8.60 -1.24
CA LEU A 152 -5.50 8.58 0.17
C LEU A 152 -5.79 7.17 0.72
N HIS A 153 -5.33 6.13 0.04
CA HIS A 153 -5.39 4.77 0.58
C HIS A 153 -4.13 4.04 0.15
N VAL A 154 -3.11 4.04 1.02
CA VAL A 154 -1.78 3.51 0.72
C VAL A 154 -1.25 2.79 1.95
N HIS A 155 -0.70 1.59 1.74
CA HIS A 155 -0.09 0.77 2.77
C HIS A 155 1.43 0.76 2.58
N THR A 156 2.14 0.71 3.69
CA THR A 156 3.58 0.75 3.77
C THR A 156 4.11 -0.48 4.52
N ASN A 157 5.40 -0.48 4.86
CA ASN A 157 6.02 -1.53 5.66
C ASN A 157 5.47 -1.64 7.10
N TYR A 158 4.53 -0.77 7.48
CA TYR A 158 3.80 -0.87 8.74
C TYR A 158 2.61 -1.82 8.64
N THR A 159 2.02 -2.02 7.46
CA THR A 159 1.23 -3.20 7.14
C THR A 159 2.19 -4.39 6.97
N THR A 160 2.05 -5.43 7.78
CA THR A 160 2.85 -6.67 7.72
C THR A 160 2.14 -7.76 8.51
N ASP A 161 1.55 -8.72 7.81
CA ASP A 161 0.86 -9.85 8.40
C ASP A 161 1.20 -11.19 7.70
N GLN A 162 0.36 -12.21 7.88
CA GLN A 162 0.58 -13.56 7.33
C GLN A 162 0.36 -13.65 5.81
N ILE A 163 -0.23 -12.63 5.21
CA ILE A 163 -0.68 -12.56 3.83
C ILE A 163 0.05 -11.43 3.10
N GLU A 164 0.26 -10.30 3.77
CA GLU A 164 0.64 -9.05 3.11
C GLU A 164 1.70 -8.21 3.80
N PHE A 165 2.41 -7.41 3.00
CA PHE A 165 3.26 -6.32 3.48
C PHE A 165 3.34 -5.18 2.46
N GLY A 166 3.72 -3.97 2.89
CA GLY A 166 3.91 -2.81 2.00
C GLY A 166 5.36 -2.42 1.70
N ALA A 167 5.55 -1.47 0.78
CA ALA A 167 6.85 -0.80 0.55
C ALA A 167 7.22 0.13 1.73
N SER A 168 8.50 0.42 1.96
CA SER A 168 8.85 1.35 3.04
C SER A 168 8.24 2.74 2.83
N LEU A 169 7.88 3.43 3.92
CA LEU A 169 7.30 4.78 3.84
C LEU A 169 8.16 5.72 2.98
N LYS A 170 9.48 5.73 3.21
CA LYS A 170 10.44 6.51 2.43
C LYS A 170 10.46 6.14 0.94
N ALA A 171 10.38 4.85 0.61
CA ALA A 171 10.33 4.41 -0.78
C ALA A 171 9.02 4.84 -1.45
N THR A 172 7.90 4.66 -0.76
CA THR A 172 6.56 5.05 -1.21
C THR A 172 6.48 6.55 -1.49
N VAL A 173 7.06 7.40 -0.63
CA VAL A 173 7.16 8.86 -0.86
C VAL A 173 7.92 9.17 -2.15
N GLN A 174 9.09 8.55 -2.37
CA GLN A 174 9.88 8.79 -3.58
C GLN A 174 9.17 8.33 -4.86
N MET A 175 8.43 7.22 -4.78
CA MET A 175 7.61 6.74 -5.88
C MET A 175 6.41 7.65 -6.15
N ALA A 176 5.74 8.14 -5.10
CA ALA A 176 4.65 9.10 -5.20
C ALA A 176 5.10 10.42 -5.85
N GLN A 177 6.26 10.94 -5.45
CA GLN A 177 6.87 12.12 -6.05
C GLN A 177 7.19 11.91 -7.55
N ALA A 178 7.72 10.74 -7.93
CA ALA A 178 7.98 10.41 -9.33
C ALA A 178 6.69 10.35 -10.18
N LEU A 179 5.57 10.01 -9.55
CA LEU A 179 4.23 10.02 -10.13
C LEU A 179 3.58 11.42 -10.16
N GLU A 180 4.27 12.47 -9.74
CA GLU A 180 3.76 13.84 -9.63
C GLU A 180 2.57 13.99 -8.65
N LEU A 181 2.53 13.16 -7.60
CA LEU A 181 1.64 13.37 -6.46
C LEU A 181 2.22 14.45 -5.54
N ASP A 182 1.33 15.26 -4.97
CA ASP A 182 1.68 16.29 -3.99
C ASP A 182 1.58 15.77 -2.55
N PHE A 183 0.82 14.68 -2.33
CA PHE A 183 0.72 14.03 -1.03
C PHE A 183 0.25 12.57 -1.14
N ILE A 184 0.38 11.82 -0.05
CA ILE A 184 -0.27 10.52 0.17
C ILE A 184 -0.92 10.50 1.56
N ALA A 185 -1.97 9.70 1.74
CA ALA A 185 -2.40 9.27 3.07
C ALA A 185 -2.00 7.82 3.27
N VAL A 186 -1.26 7.58 4.34
CA VAL A 186 -0.81 6.25 4.73
C VAL A 186 -1.81 5.68 5.70
N THR A 187 -2.42 4.55 5.36
CA THR A 187 -3.55 3.93 6.06
C THR A 187 -3.25 2.46 6.27
N ASP A 188 -2.10 2.17 6.86
CA ASP A 188 -1.78 0.81 7.28
C ASP A 188 -2.86 0.26 8.21
N HIS A 189 -3.07 -1.06 8.20
CA HIS A 189 -4.12 -1.67 9.00
C HIS A 189 -3.87 -1.44 10.50
N SER A 190 -4.91 -1.04 11.22
CA SER A 190 -4.79 -0.79 12.66
C SER A 190 -4.28 -1.99 13.44
N TYR A 191 -4.69 -3.20 13.06
CA TYR A 191 -4.23 -4.43 13.71
C TYR A 191 -2.74 -4.72 13.48
N ASP A 192 -2.15 -4.20 12.41
CA ASP A 192 -0.70 -4.32 12.23
C ASP A 192 0.03 -3.24 13.03
N LEU A 193 -0.58 -2.08 13.27
CA LEU A 193 0.05 -0.95 13.95
C LEU A 193 0.21 -1.16 15.46
N ASP A 194 -0.51 -2.12 16.05
CA ASP A 194 -0.37 -2.52 17.44
C ASP A 194 0.52 -3.76 17.66
N ASP A 195 1.14 -4.31 16.62
CA ASP A 195 2.03 -5.47 16.73
C ASP A 195 3.36 -5.19 17.47
N ASP A 196 3.91 -6.27 18.04
CA ASP A 196 5.33 -6.35 18.39
C ASP A 196 6.18 -6.18 17.12
N PRO A 197 7.19 -5.28 17.11
CA PRO A 197 8.03 -5.04 15.95
C PRO A 197 8.78 -6.26 15.40
N ASN A 198 8.88 -7.35 16.16
CA ASN A 198 9.56 -8.58 15.80
C ASN A 198 8.62 -9.77 15.59
N ASP A 199 7.33 -9.65 15.92
CA ASP A 199 6.34 -10.72 15.80
C ASP A 199 4.93 -10.15 15.51
N TYR A 200 4.54 -10.15 14.23
CA TYR A 200 3.22 -9.72 13.75
C TYR A 200 2.05 -10.64 14.18
N LEU A 201 2.31 -11.64 15.03
CA LEU A 201 1.27 -12.49 15.63
C LEU A 201 0.99 -12.11 17.10
N SER A 202 1.70 -11.12 17.62
CA SER A 202 1.60 -10.69 19.01
C SER A 202 1.46 -9.18 19.07
N ASN A 203 0.34 -8.70 19.63
CA ASN A 203 0.15 -7.28 19.88
C ASN A 203 1.08 -6.80 21.03
N ASP A 204 1.60 -5.58 20.93
CA ASP A 204 2.35 -4.86 21.97
C ASP A 204 1.51 -3.69 22.51
N PRO A 205 1.07 -3.74 23.78
CA PRO A 205 0.21 -2.71 24.37
C PRO A 205 0.87 -1.33 24.50
N ASP A 206 2.20 -1.23 24.40
CA ASP A 206 2.92 0.05 24.42
C ASP A 206 2.90 0.77 23.06
N LEU A 207 2.40 0.10 22.01
CA LEU A 207 2.23 0.59 20.63
C LEU A 207 3.52 1.15 20.00
N PRO A 208 4.67 0.44 20.09
CA PRO A 208 5.93 0.96 19.54
C PRO A 208 5.88 1.16 18.03
N LYS A 209 5.13 0.32 17.30
CA LYS A 209 5.01 0.37 15.84
C LYS A 209 4.21 1.60 15.40
N TRP A 210 3.02 1.85 15.96
CA TRP A 210 2.28 3.10 15.80
C TRP A 210 3.10 4.36 16.11
N ARG A 211 3.80 4.40 17.27
CA ARG A 211 4.61 5.56 17.65
C ARG A 211 5.75 5.82 16.67
N ARG A 212 6.38 4.75 16.17
CA ARG A 212 7.44 4.85 15.16
C ARG A 212 6.89 5.35 13.83
N PHE A 213 5.74 4.82 13.39
CA PHE A 213 5.04 5.31 12.20
C PHE A 213 4.78 6.81 12.26
N GLN A 214 4.16 7.29 13.36
CA GLN A 214 3.89 8.70 13.56
C GLN A 214 5.17 9.56 13.55
N ALA A 215 6.24 9.09 14.21
CA ALA A 215 7.52 9.77 14.22
C ALA A 215 8.17 9.83 12.83
N GLU A 216 8.11 8.75 12.05
CA GLU A 216 8.66 8.69 10.69
C GLU A 216 7.87 9.60 9.72
N VAL A 217 6.53 9.63 9.84
CA VAL A 217 5.70 10.59 9.09
C VAL A 217 6.07 12.03 9.43
N ALA A 218 6.24 12.34 10.72
CA ALA A 218 6.64 13.67 11.16
C ALA A 218 8.04 14.05 10.62
N GLU A 219 9.00 13.11 10.62
CA GLU A 219 10.33 13.32 10.05
C GLU A 219 10.27 13.56 8.54
N VAL A 220 9.49 12.78 7.78
CA VAL A 220 9.31 12.99 6.34
C VAL A 220 8.71 14.37 6.07
N ASN A 221 7.64 14.74 6.77
CA ASN A 221 6.98 16.04 6.59
C ASN A 221 7.84 17.24 7.02
N GLN A 222 8.83 17.03 7.89
CA GLN A 222 9.81 18.08 8.25
C GLN A 222 10.91 18.24 7.20
N ASN A 223 11.26 17.16 6.48
CA ASN A 223 12.34 17.15 5.51
C ASN A 223 11.88 17.40 4.06
N GLU A 224 10.61 17.13 3.75
CA GLU A 224 10.02 17.30 2.43
C GLU A 224 9.15 18.56 2.36
N ASN A 225 9.64 19.60 1.70
CA ASN A 225 8.93 20.89 1.63
C ASN A 225 7.79 20.91 0.59
N GLU A 226 7.84 20.03 -0.42
CA GLU A 226 6.91 19.99 -1.55
C GLU A 226 5.99 18.77 -1.54
N PHE A 227 6.09 17.92 -0.51
CA PHE A 227 5.32 16.69 -0.41
C PHE A 227 4.81 16.48 1.02
N CYS A 228 3.56 16.04 1.15
CA CYS A 228 2.96 15.77 2.46
C CYS A 228 2.58 14.29 2.59
N VAL A 229 2.86 13.72 3.76
CA VAL A 229 2.29 12.44 4.19
C VAL A 229 1.22 12.73 5.24
N LEU A 230 -0.01 12.35 4.96
CA LEU A 230 -1.09 12.36 5.94
C LEU A 230 -1.01 11.05 6.76
N PRO A 231 -0.71 11.11 8.07
CA PRO A 231 -0.75 9.91 8.89
C PRO A 231 -2.20 9.44 9.02
N GLY A 232 -2.42 8.15 8.99
CA GLY A 232 -3.73 7.54 9.13
C GLY A 232 -3.62 6.06 9.46
N GLU A 233 -4.78 5.42 9.53
CA GLU A 233 -4.94 3.99 9.75
C GLU A 233 -6.21 3.50 9.03
N GLU A 234 -6.18 2.26 8.56
CA GLU A 234 -7.38 1.55 8.15
C GLU A 234 -7.89 0.67 9.30
N VAL A 235 -8.97 1.12 9.93
CA VAL A 235 -9.55 0.45 11.10
C VAL A 235 -10.64 -0.51 10.66
N SER A 236 -10.54 -1.77 11.08
CA SER A 236 -11.67 -2.70 11.03
C SER A 236 -12.68 -2.34 12.11
N VAL A 237 -13.92 -2.03 11.69
CA VAL A 237 -15.02 -1.64 12.58
C VAL A 237 -16.27 -2.44 12.26
N ARG A 238 -17.17 -2.59 13.23
CA ARG A 238 -18.45 -3.26 13.02
C ARG A 238 -19.47 -2.31 12.39
N ASN A 239 -20.08 -2.73 11.30
CA ASN A 239 -21.22 -2.07 10.68
C ASN A 239 -22.52 -2.29 11.47
N GLU A 240 -23.65 -1.73 11.02
CA GLU A 240 -24.96 -1.88 11.69
C GLU A 240 -25.42 -3.35 11.85
N GLN A 241 -24.91 -4.24 11.01
CA GLN A 241 -25.22 -5.67 11.00
C GLN A 241 -24.22 -6.49 11.85
N GLY A 242 -23.31 -5.83 12.56
CA GLY A 242 -22.27 -6.44 13.36
C GLY A 242 -21.10 -7.00 12.56
N ARG A 243 -21.04 -6.76 11.23
CA ARG A 243 -20.01 -7.28 10.32
C ARG A 243 -18.84 -6.32 10.21
N ASN A 244 -17.63 -6.85 10.02
CA ASN A 244 -16.43 -6.02 9.85
C ASN A 244 -16.46 -5.29 8.51
N ILE A 245 -16.28 -3.98 8.54
CA ILE A 245 -16.05 -3.09 7.40
C ILE A 245 -14.81 -2.25 7.72
N HIS A 246 -14.20 -1.68 6.70
CA HIS A 246 -12.97 -0.90 6.86
C HIS A 246 -13.23 0.59 6.80
N LEU A 247 -12.68 1.31 7.78
CA LEU A 247 -12.81 2.75 7.96
C LEU A 247 -11.42 3.40 7.87
N LEU A 248 -11.23 4.27 6.89
CA LEU A 248 -10.01 5.09 6.80
C LEU A 248 -10.14 6.26 7.78
N ILE A 249 -9.15 6.40 8.66
CA ILE A 249 -9.04 7.53 9.57
C ILE A 249 -7.74 8.26 9.27
N PHE A 250 -7.84 9.58 9.05
CA PHE A 250 -6.70 10.44 8.76
C PHE A 250 -6.49 11.43 9.91
N ASN A 251 -5.22 11.70 10.22
CA ASN A 251 -4.77 12.76 11.10
C ASN A 251 -5.43 12.73 12.49
N HIS A 252 -5.50 11.53 13.08
CA HIS A 252 -5.95 11.30 14.45
C HIS A 252 -4.75 11.05 15.37
N ASP A 253 -4.71 11.70 16.54
CA ASP A 253 -3.54 11.67 17.42
C ASP A 253 -3.44 10.34 18.22
N ARG A 254 -4.53 9.58 18.28
CA ARG A 254 -4.66 8.34 19.07
C ARG A 254 -4.88 7.15 18.15
N PHE A 255 -4.30 6.01 18.54
CA PHE A 255 -4.52 4.74 17.87
C PHE A 255 -5.93 4.21 18.18
N ILE A 256 -6.65 3.71 17.17
CA ILE A 256 -7.94 3.04 17.35
C ILE A 256 -7.79 1.54 17.00
N PRO A 257 -8.04 0.62 17.95
CA PRO A 257 -7.90 -0.81 17.69
C PRO A 257 -9.00 -1.31 16.73
N GLY A 258 -8.64 -2.27 15.88
CA GLY A 258 -9.55 -2.89 14.92
C GLY A 258 -9.04 -4.23 14.41
N SER A 259 -9.09 -5.27 15.26
CA SER A 259 -8.53 -6.61 14.97
C SER A 259 -9.52 -7.59 14.34
N GLY A 260 -10.73 -7.14 13.98
CA GLY A 260 -11.84 -8.04 13.67
C GLY A 260 -11.63 -8.95 12.47
N ASP A 261 -10.80 -8.57 11.50
CA ASP A 261 -10.48 -9.39 10.33
C ASP A 261 -8.99 -9.63 10.11
N SER A 262 -8.15 -9.40 11.13
CA SER A 262 -6.68 -9.56 11.04
C SER A 262 -6.20 -11.00 10.91
N GLY A 263 -7.02 -11.97 11.30
CA GLY A 263 -6.64 -13.38 11.28
C GLY A 263 -5.63 -13.80 12.36
N GLU A 264 -5.09 -12.88 13.16
CA GLU A 264 -4.21 -13.19 14.31
C GLU A 264 -4.93 -14.03 15.38
N ARG A 265 -6.19 -13.68 15.66
CA ARG A 265 -6.99 -14.30 16.73
C ARG A 265 -8.00 -15.28 16.16
N TRP A 266 -7.58 -16.53 16.06
CA TRP A 266 -8.44 -17.63 15.63
C TRP A 266 -9.81 -17.61 16.31
N LEU A 267 -10.87 -17.59 15.49
CA LEU A 267 -12.28 -17.65 15.89
C LEU A 267 -12.81 -16.39 16.60
N ARG A 268 -12.03 -15.31 16.72
CA ARG A 268 -12.44 -14.02 17.30
C ARG A 268 -12.46 -12.92 16.25
N PHE A 269 -13.47 -12.97 15.39
CA PHE A 269 -13.58 -12.09 14.24
C PHE A 269 -14.46 -10.85 14.47
N TYR A 270 -14.51 -10.34 15.70
CA TYR A 270 -15.30 -9.16 16.03
C TYR A 270 -14.34 -8.01 16.31
N SER A 271 -14.38 -6.97 15.48
CA SER A 271 -13.64 -5.73 15.73
C SER A 271 -14.06 -5.14 17.07
N GLU A 272 -13.18 -4.42 17.76
CA GLU A 272 -13.38 -3.84 19.09
C GLU A 272 -14.50 -2.79 19.10
N HIS A 273 -14.53 -1.96 18.05
CA HIS A 273 -15.46 -0.85 17.92
C HIS A 273 -16.47 -1.08 16.79
N SER A 274 -17.69 -0.58 16.99
CA SER A 274 -18.62 -0.30 15.89
C SER A 274 -18.24 1.00 15.20
N LEU A 275 -18.79 1.22 14.01
CA LEU A 275 -18.61 2.47 13.26
C LEU A 275 -18.93 3.70 14.13
N ASN A 276 -20.04 3.68 14.86
CA ASN A 276 -20.43 4.78 15.76
C ASN A 276 -19.40 5.01 16.87
N GLU A 277 -18.90 3.93 17.48
CA GLU A 277 -17.93 4.01 18.58
C GLU A 277 -16.56 4.51 18.09
N ALA A 278 -16.13 4.11 16.89
CA ALA A 278 -14.89 4.61 16.28
C ALA A 278 -15.03 6.10 15.92
N LEU A 279 -16.13 6.50 15.26
CA LEU A 279 -16.37 7.89 14.89
C LEU A 279 -16.49 8.82 16.10
N ALA A 280 -17.00 8.33 17.23
CA ALA A 280 -17.11 9.12 18.46
C ALA A 280 -15.76 9.38 19.16
N GLN A 281 -14.69 8.68 18.75
CA GLN A 281 -13.34 8.85 19.32
C GLN A 281 -12.51 9.90 18.58
N LEU A 282 -12.93 10.29 17.36
CA LEU A 282 -12.18 11.20 16.49
C LEU A 282 -11.95 12.56 17.14
N ASP A 283 -10.72 13.07 16.98
CA ASP A 283 -10.39 14.44 17.36
C ASP A 283 -10.88 15.42 16.29
N ASP A 284 -11.01 16.72 16.63
CA ASP A 284 -11.53 17.76 15.72
C ASP A 284 -10.72 17.96 14.42
N ARG A 285 -9.49 17.44 14.38
CA ARG A 285 -8.56 17.53 13.23
C ARG A 285 -8.54 16.26 12.39
N ALA A 286 -9.22 15.21 12.83
CA ALA A 286 -9.28 13.93 12.14
C ALA A 286 -10.38 13.94 11.09
N ALA A 287 -10.21 13.11 10.06
CA ALA A 287 -11.24 12.87 9.06
C ALA A 287 -11.43 11.37 8.87
N ALA A 288 -12.66 10.94 8.58
CA ALA A 288 -13.02 9.54 8.50
C ALA A 288 -13.83 9.23 7.25
N PHE A 289 -13.41 8.21 6.52
CA PHE A 289 -13.97 7.83 5.22
C PHE A 289 -14.23 6.34 5.17
N GLY A 290 -15.37 5.95 4.61
CA GLY A 290 -15.61 4.52 4.39
C GLY A 290 -14.69 3.99 3.30
N ALA A 291 -13.90 2.96 3.62
CA ALA A 291 -13.00 2.31 2.68
C ALA A 291 -13.81 1.46 1.69
N HIS A 292 -13.52 1.64 0.41
CA HIS A 292 -14.05 0.87 -0.73
C HIS A 292 -15.50 0.32 -0.58
N PRO A 293 -16.53 1.13 -0.24
CA PRO A 293 -17.91 0.68 0.00
C PRO A 293 -18.60 0.03 -1.21
N ALA A 294 -18.05 0.22 -2.41
CA ALA A 294 -18.55 -0.39 -3.64
C ALA A 294 -17.96 -1.78 -3.92
N ALA A 295 -16.86 -2.14 -3.27
CA ALA A 295 -16.24 -3.44 -3.37
C ALA A 295 -17.16 -4.50 -2.77
N ARG A 296 -17.29 -5.64 -3.44
CA ARG A 296 -18.12 -6.74 -2.94
C ARG A 296 -17.25 -7.69 -2.16
N THR A 297 -17.59 -7.90 -0.90
CA THR A 297 -16.90 -8.88 -0.07
C THR A 297 -17.14 -10.29 -0.64
N PRO A 298 -16.08 -11.05 -0.98
CA PRO A 298 -16.19 -12.45 -1.38
C PRO A 298 -16.98 -13.28 -0.36
N LEU A 299 -17.83 -14.19 -0.83
CA LEU A 299 -18.74 -14.96 0.03
C LEU A 299 -18.02 -15.62 1.20
N LEU A 300 -16.85 -16.22 0.99
CA LEU A 300 -16.11 -16.91 2.03
C LEU A 300 -15.53 -15.96 3.10
N GLN A 301 -15.13 -14.73 2.75
CA GLN A 301 -14.71 -13.73 3.74
C GLN A 301 -15.86 -13.39 4.71
N LYS A 302 -17.09 -13.32 4.20
CA LYS A 302 -18.30 -13.10 5.03
C LYS A 302 -18.53 -14.18 6.08
N TRP A 303 -18.09 -15.40 5.81
CA TRP A 303 -18.26 -16.55 6.71
C TRP A 303 -17.09 -16.73 7.67
N PHE A 304 -15.85 -16.59 7.19
CA PHE A 304 -14.66 -16.96 7.96
C PHE A 304 -14.04 -15.84 8.78
N ILE A 305 -14.13 -14.58 8.35
CA ILE A 305 -13.56 -13.42 9.08
C ILE A 305 -14.62 -12.36 9.37
N HIS A 306 -15.88 -12.75 9.32
CA HIS A 306 -17.03 -11.91 9.64
C HIS A 306 -17.14 -10.58 8.86
N ARG A 307 -16.49 -10.50 7.68
CA ARG A 307 -16.48 -9.29 6.84
C ARG A 307 -17.86 -9.01 6.23
N GLY A 308 -18.19 -7.74 6.07
CA GLY A 308 -19.47 -7.24 5.60
C GLY A 308 -19.32 -6.20 4.50
N ASP A 309 -20.46 -5.81 3.94
CA ASP A 309 -20.53 -4.70 3.00
C ASP A 309 -21.06 -3.45 3.73
N TRP A 310 -20.65 -2.27 3.27
CA TRP A 310 -21.21 -1.00 3.73
C TRP A 310 -22.71 -0.90 3.40
N THR A 311 -23.54 -0.54 4.38
CA THR A 311 -24.97 -0.32 4.17
C THR A 311 -25.32 1.16 4.01
N ASN A 312 -26.52 1.43 3.50
CA ASN A 312 -27.05 2.79 3.44
C ASN A 312 -27.20 3.45 4.81
N ALA A 313 -27.39 2.68 5.88
CA ALA A 313 -27.47 3.23 7.22
C ALA A 313 -26.07 3.59 7.75
N ASP A 314 -25.07 2.73 7.53
CA ASP A 314 -23.68 3.00 7.88
C ASP A 314 -23.19 4.31 7.25
N MET A 315 -23.47 4.50 5.96
CA MET A 315 -23.09 5.71 5.22
C MET A 315 -23.87 6.96 5.63
N ARG A 316 -24.89 6.84 6.48
CA ARG A 316 -25.66 7.97 7.03
C ARG A 316 -25.25 8.33 8.44
N THR A 317 -24.33 7.57 9.02
CA THR A 317 -23.83 7.73 10.38
C THR A 317 -23.23 9.13 10.58
N PRO A 318 -23.67 9.90 11.60
CA PRO A 318 -23.04 11.17 11.94
C PRO A 318 -21.54 11.02 12.23
N GLY A 319 -20.72 11.96 11.77
CA GLY A 319 -19.26 11.92 11.93
C GLY A 319 -18.51 11.24 10.79
N LEU A 320 -19.19 10.53 9.88
CA LEU A 320 -18.58 10.05 8.64
C LEU A 320 -18.45 11.21 7.66
N HIS A 321 -17.23 11.48 7.18
CA HIS A 321 -16.92 12.64 6.35
C HIS A 321 -17.04 12.33 4.86
N GLY A 322 -16.74 11.11 4.44
CA GLY A 322 -16.75 10.73 3.04
C GLY A 322 -16.67 9.24 2.75
N LEU A 323 -16.51 8.92 1.47
CA LEU A 323 -16.41 7.54 0.96
C LEU A 323 -15.33 7.41 -0.11
N GLN A 324 -14.55 6.33 -0.05
CA GLN A 324 -13.64 5.91 -1.11
C GLN A 324 -14.42 5.17 -2.21
N PHE A 325 -14.99 5.90 -3.15
CA PHE A 325 -15.81 5.29 -4.21
C PHE A 325 -14.97 4.75 -5.38
N LEU A 326 -13.68 5.11 -5.45
CA LEU A 326 -12.69 4.55 -6.39
C LEU A 326 -11.59 3.83 -5.61
N ASN A 327 -11.49 2.51 -5.81
CA ASN A 327 -10.42 1.67 -5.32
C ASN A 327 -9.84 0.82 -6.46
N GLY A 328 -8.52 0.78 -6.61
CA GLY A 328 -7.85 -0.28 -7.37
C GLY A 328 -8.10 -0.40 -8.88
N ALA A 329 -8.83 0.50 -9.54
CA ALA A 329 -9.07 0.51 -10.99
C ALA A 329 -9.99 -0.57 -11.58
N ASP A 330 -10.92 -1.13 -10.81
CA ASP A 330 -12.07 -1.85 -11.38
C ASP A 330 -13.18 -0.87 -11.85
N ARG A 331 -13.41 -0.81 -13.17
CA ARG A 331 -14.48 0.02 -13.79
C ARG A 331 -15.88 -0.35 -13.31
N ALA A 332 -16.13 -1.60 -12.92
CA ALA A 332 -17.43 -2.02 -12.38
C ALA A 332 -17.64 -1.50 -10.95
N GLU A 333 -16.58 -1.44 -10.15
CA GLU A 333 -16.60 -0.83 -8.82
C GLU A 333 -16.72 0.69 -8.90
N GLU A 334 -15.99 1.33 -9.80
CA GLU A 334 -16.14 2.76 -10.10
C GLU A 334 -17.60 3.14 -10.36
N ARG A 335 -18.27 2.42 -11.27
CA ARG A 335 -19.68 2.69 -11.62
C ARG A 335 -20.61 2.52 -10.43
N ARG A 336 -20.39 1.48 -9.61
CA ARG A 336 -21.16 1.22 -8.39
C ARG A 336 -20.94 2.31 -7.35
N GLY A 337 -19.69 2.69 -7.10
CA GLY A 337 -19.31 3.74 -6.16
C GLY A 337 -19.89 5.09 -6.55
N LEU A 338 -19.79 5.46 -7.82
CA LEU A 338 -20.37 6.72 -8.32
C LEU A 338 -21.91 6.72 -8.20
N LEU A 339 -22.57 5.60 -8.49
CA LEU A 339 -24.03 5.50 -8.33
C LEU A 339 -24.44 5.60 -6.85
N LEU A 340 -23.70 4.94 -5.97
CA LEU A 340 -23.91 4.99 -4.53
C LEU A 340 -23.80 6.43 -4.00
N TRP A 341 -22.74 7.14 -4.35
CA TRP A 341 -22.56 8.53 -3.97
C TRP A 341 -23.67 9.44 -4.51
N LYS A 342 -24.05 9.29 -5.78
CA LYS A 342 -25.16 10.05 -6.38
C LYS A 342 -26.46 9.84 -5.61
N ASN A 343 -26.77 8.61 -5.21
CA ASN A 343 -27.97 8.31 -4.44
C ASN A 343 -27.95 8.96 -3.05
N LEU A 344 -26.80 8.97 -2.37
CA LEU A 344 -26.63 9.65 -1.08
C LEU A 344 -26.81 11.16 -1.23
N LEU A 345 -26.19 11.76 -2.27
CA LEU A 345 -26.29 13.18 -2.57
C LEU A 345 -27.75 13.60 -2.85
N LEU A 346 -28.46 12.84 -3.71
CA LEU A 346 -29.87 13.08 -4.01
C LEU A 346 -30.77 12.92 -2.79
N ALA A 347 -30.38 12.07 -1.83
CA ALA A 347 -31.06 11.92 -0.54
C ALA A 347 -30.63 12.96 0.52
N GLY A 348 -29.92 14.02 0.12
CA GLY A 348 -29.53 15.14 0.98
C GLY A 348 -28.28 14.92 1.82
N LYS A 349 -27.57 13.80 1.65
CA LYS A 349 -26.32 13.50 2.36
C LYS A 349 -25.12 13.98 1.54
N LYS A 350 -24.46 15.02 2.03
CA LYS A 350 -23.31 15.66 1.39
C LYS A 350 -22.01 15.10 1.94
N LEU A 351 -21.65 13.90 1.50
CA LEU A 351 -20.37 13.26 1.81
C LEU A 351 -19.30 13.67 0.80
N PHE A 352 -18.07 13.85 1.28
CA PHE A 352 -16.91 13.97 0.41
C PHE A 352 -16.66 12.66 -0.34
N ILE A 353 -15.99 12.79 -1.47
CA ILE A 353 -15.64 11.67 -2.32
C ILE A 353 -14.12 11.54 -2.37
N LEU A 354 -13.64 10.31 -2.30
CA LEU A 354 -12.23 10.00 -2.24
C LEU A 354 -11.90 8.91 -3.26
N ALA A 355 -10.73 9.06 -3.86
CA ALA A 355 -10.03 8.04 -4.60
C ALA A 355 -8.76 7.64 -3.84
N GLY A 356 -8.53 6.34 -3.72
CA GLY A 356 -7.33 5.77 -3.15
C GLY A 356 -7.08 4.42 -3.81
N ASN A 357 -5.83 3.99 -3.91
CA ASN A 357 -5.51 2.79 -4.69
C ASN A 357 -5.35 1.54 -3.85
N ASP A 358 -5.32 1.64 -2.51
CA ASP A 358 -5.10 0.49 -1.63
C ASP A 358 -3.76 -0.20 -2.00
N ALA A 359 -2.78 0.65 -2.28
CA ALA A 359 -1.50 0.25 -2.85
C ALA A 359 -0.56 -0.20 -1.74
N HIS A 360 -0.09 -1.44 -1.80
CA HIS A 360 0.81 -2.05 -0.83
C HIS A 360 2.28 -1.97 -1.29
N GLY A 361 2.68 -0.83 -1.85
CA GLY A 361 3.92 -0.74 -2.64
C GLY A 361 3.79 -1.26 -4.07
N ASN A 362 2.56 -1.43 -4.55
CA ASN A 362 2.26 -1.75 -5.94
C ASN A 362 2.52 -0.50 -6.82
N PHE A 363 3.64 -0.43 -7.54
CA PHE A 363 3.99 0.76 -8.33
C PHE A 363 3.73 0.60 -9.83
N SER A 364 4.37 -0.39 -10.47
CA SER A 364 4.11 -0.76 -11.86
C SER A 364 3.44 -2.12 -12.00
N ARG A 365 3.44 -2.92 -10.93
CA ARG A 365 2.80 -4.24 -10.89
C ARG A 365 2.37 -4.62 -9.49
N THR A 366 1.17 -5.16 -9.37
CA THR A 366 0.67 -5.80 -8.15
C THR A 366 1.03 -7.28 -8.15
N ARG A 367 1.55 -7.78 -7.03
CA ARG A 367 1.99 -9.19 -6.86
C ARG A 367 1.42 -9.77 -5.57
N GLN A 368 0.27 -10.41 -5.67
CA GLN A 368 -0.50 -10.84 -4.51
C GLN A 368 -0.69 -12.33 -4.41
N ILE A 369 -1.05 -12.81 -3.22
CA ILE A 369 -1.43 -14.22 -3.05
C ILE A 369 -2.65 -14.50 -3.94
N GLY A 370 -2.48 -15.36 -4.93
CA GLY A 370 -3.58 -15.81 -5.79
C GLY A 370 -4.37 -16.90 -5.08
N VAL A 371 -3.74 -18.06 -4.94
CA VAL A 371 -4.20 -19.18 -4.12
C VAL A 371 -3.16 -19.37 -3.03
N PRO A 372 -3.54 -19.30 -1.74
CA PRO A 372 -2.60 -19.41 -0.62
C PRO A 372 -1.70 -20.61 -0.77
N PHE A 373 -0.41 -20.38 -0.51
CA PHE A 373 0.62 -21.40 -0.53
C PHE A 373 0.85 -22.08 -1.89
N VAL A 374 0.19 -21.64 -2.96
CA VAL A 374 0.25 -22.26 -4.29
C VAL A 374 0.82 -21.31 -5.32
N ASN A 375 0.24 -20.12 -5.49
CA ASN A 375 0.68 -19.17 -6.51
C ASN A 375 0.53 -17.70 -6.09
N ILE A 376 1.34 -16.87 -6.73
CA ILE A 376 1.23 -15.42 -6.80
C ILE A 376 0.43 -15.04 -8.05
N ALA A 377 -0.56 -14.18 -7.90
CA ALA A 377 -1.28 -13.51 -8.97
C ALA A 377 -0.63 -12.16 -9.27
N GLU A 378 -0.56 -11.80 -10.56
CA GLU A 378 -0.04 -10.51 -11.02
C GLU A 378 -1.13 -9.75 -11.77
N ASN A 379 -1.26 -8.44 -11.51
CA ASN A 379 -2.21 -7.56 -12.21
C ASN A 379 -1.75 -6.08 -12.16
N GLU A 380 -2.54 -5.20 -12.76
CA GLU A 380 -2.34 -3.73 -12.81
C GLU A 380 -3.40 -2.98 -11.99
N GLN A 381 -4.12 -3.67 -11.11
CA GLN A 381 -5.03 -3.06 -10.15
C GLN A 381 -4.24 -2.57 -8.94
N HIS A 382 -4.76 -1.61 -8.19
CA HIS A 382 -4.15 -1.11 -6.95
C HIS A 382 -2.76 -0.46 -7.11
N LEU A 383 -2.43 0.03 -8.31
CA LEU A 383 -1.18 0.76 -8.53
C LEU A 383 -1.24 2.16 -7.89
N LEU A 384 -0.18 2.52 -7.16
CA LEU A 384 -0.04 3.83 -6.53
C LEU A 384 -0.31 4.96 -7.54
N GLY A 385 -1.19 5.90 -7.17
CA GLY A 385 -1.49 7.08 -7.95
C GLY A 385 -2.21 6.83 -9.29
N ALA A 386 -2.73 5.63 -9.53
CA ALA A 386 -3.56 5.33 -10.71
C ALA A 386 -4.87 6.13 -10.66
N TRP A 387 -5.52 6.15 -9.49
CA TRP A 387 -6.53 7.15 -9.15
C TRP A 387 -5.97 8.19 -8.18
N ARG A 388 -6.49 9.42 -8.27
CA ARG A 388 -6.01 10.55 -7.49
C ARG A 388 -7.18 11.34 -6.94
N THR A 389 -7.07 11.76 -5.70
CA THR A 389 -7.99 12.73 -5.09
C THR A 389 -7.38 14.11 -5.21
N GLY A 390 -8.17 15.06 -5.72
CA GLY A 390 -7.83 16.49 -5.68
C GLY A 390 -8.36 17.13 -4.41
N LEU A 391 -7.49 17.77 -3.63
CA LEU A 391 -7.85 18.59 -2.47
C LEU A 391 -7.69 20.07 -2.82
N PHE A 392 -8.82 20.79 -2.81
CA PHE A 392 -8.84 22.23 -2.98
C PHE A 392 -8.57 22.91 -1.65
N LEU A 393 -7.49 23.67 -1.59
CA LEU A 393 -7.13 24.43 -0.40
C LEU A 393 -7.54 25.89 -0.58
N SER A 394 -8.13 26.48 0.47
CA SER A 394 -8.36 27.92 0.47
C SER A 394 -7.01 28.65 0.42
N PRO A 395 -6.88 29.76 -0.33
CA PRO A 395 -5.68 30.58 -0.34
C PRO A 395 -5.23 30.90 1.11
N GLY A 396 -4.00 30.55 1.45
CA GLY A 396 -3.40 30.84 2.76
C GLY A 396 -3.55 29.78 3.87
N LYS A 397 -4.20 28.63 3.64
CA LYS A 397 -4.36 27.56 4.67
C LYS A 397 -3.32 26.44 4.63
N LEU A 398 -2.62 26.27 3.52
CA LEU A 398 -1.30 25.63 3.48
C LEU A 398 -0.39 26.60 2.75
N THR A 399 0.32 27.42 3.51
CA THR A 399 1.69 27.68 3.09
C THR A 399 2.42 26.41 3.52
N PRO A 400 2.97 25.60 2.61
CA PRO A 400 4.20 24.90 2.99
C PRO A 400 5.07 26.00 3.62
N GLN A 401 5.72 25.74 4.75
CA GLN A 401 6.84 26.61 5.09
C GLN A 401 7.77 26.54 3.88
N ARG A 402 7.74 27.59 3.06
CA ARG A 402 8.54 27.73 1.85
C ARG A 402 9.96 28.09 2.25
#